data_AF-A0A504YB06-F1
#
_entry.id   AF-A0A504YB06-F1
#
_cell.length_a   1.000
_cell.length_b   1.000
_cell.length_c   1.000
_cell.angle_alpha   90.00
_cell.angle_beta   90.00
_cell.angle_gamma   90.00
#
_symmetry.space_group_name_H-M   'P 1'
#
loop_
_entity.id
_entity.type
_entity.pdbx_description
1 polymer ?
#
loop_
_entity_poly.entity_id
_entity_poly.type
_entity_poly.pdbx_seq_one_letter_code
_entity_poly.pdbx_strand_id
1 'polypeptide(L)'
;MDSATTTNQQVQTLYEQCDPGGRGYITRGDLNCLQGHVPLDDAQLDELFAILDKGQQGQLTLEEFTKGFETELCAEHGFLNPGQFLGQTVKPLEMITAGESDHDSDTQLDQVMQATGAGILLKDYDQVGRIWKELRQVNPSLLPEFEKMLASIATEIRTVRTEYENMESMIRTKFNRQEEHLGQLLEDLEQQMTQERERLLEEERSKERKLRETLTNELRQKENMSNELLQQYEQARTRLDELEKARMDTIQEKDRLQQEKVKLEKCLADKESALNECKEYIEMLQKKAREDRRTRAKAAIELSENIALEREDLVRQLDTLR
;
A
#
# COMPACT_ATOMS: atom_id res chain seq x y z
N MET A 1 -33.80 -23.56 -7.63
CA MET A 1 -32.62 -22.94 -6.98
C MET A 1 -31.44 -22.78 -7.93
N ASP A 2 -31.50 -23.33 -9.16
CA ASP A 2 -30.38 -23.30 -10.13
C ASP A 2 -30.25 -22.00 -10.93
N SER A 3 -31.24 -21.09 -10.86
CA SER A 3 -31.23 -19.85 -11.63
C SER A 3 -30.33 -18.75 -11.03
N ALA A 4 -30.18 -18.70 -9.69
CA ALA A 4 -29.43 -17.66 -9.00
C ALA A 4 -27.90 -17.87 -9.00
N THR A 5 -27.46 -19.14 -9.07
CA THR A 5 -26.05 -19.51 -9.23
C THR A 5 -25.55 -19.28 -10.65
N THR A 6 -26.42 -19.51 -11.64
CA THR A 6 -26.10 -19.27 -13.06
C THR A 6 -25.92 -17.77 -13.35
N THR A 7 -26.79 -16.91 -12.79
CA THR A 7 -26.67 -15.46 -12.94
C THR A 7 -25.41 -14.89 -12.28
N ASN A 8 -25.02 -15.40 -11.12
CA ASN A 8 -23.80 -14.96 -10.45
C ASN A 8 -22.53 -15.26 -11.26
N GLN A 9 -22.43 -16.46 -11.84
CA GLN A 9 -21.29 -16.81 -12.71
C GLN A 9 -21.26 -15.94 -13.97
N GLN A 10 -22.41 -15.63 -14.56
CA GLN A 10 -22.50 -14.82 -15.77
C GLN A 10 -22.18 -13.34 -15.50
N VAL A 11 -22.63 -12.80 -14.37
CA VAL A 11 -22.30 -11.43 -13.94
C VAL A 11 -20.81 -11.31 -13.61
N GLN A 12 -20.21 -12.36 -13.04
CA GLN A 12 -18.77 -12.42 -12.81
C GLN A 12 -17.96 -12.45 -14.13
N THR A 13 -18.41 -13.23 -15.12
CA THR A 13 -17.79 -13.22 -16.46
C THR A 13 -17.90 -11.84 -17.13
N LEU A 14 -19.03 -11.15 -16.99
CA LEU A 14 -19.19 -9.78 -17.51
C LEU A 14 -18.28 -8.78 -16.79
N TYR A 15 -18.08 -8.94 -15.48
CA TYR A 15 -17.16 -8.13 -14.70
C TYR A 15 -15.72 -8.29 -15.20
N GLU A 16 -15.28 -9.54 -15.40
CA GLU A 16 -13.94 -9.85 -15.93
C GLU A 16 -13.73 -9.32 -17.36
N GLN A 17 -14.79 -9.30 -18.18
CA GLN A 17 -14.75 -8.71 -19.52
C GLN A 17 -14.64 -7.18 -19.50
N CYS A 18 -15.23 -6.52 -18.50
CA CYS A 18 -15.15 -5.08 -18.33
C CYS A 18 -13.84 -4.64 -17.65
N ASP A 19 -13.23 -5.50 -16.83
CA ASP A 19 -11.93 -5.26 -16.20
C ASP A 19 -10.85 -6.25 -16.72
N PRO A 20 -10.48 -6.18 -18.02
CA PRO A 20 -9.45 -7.06 -18.59
C PRO A 20 -8.07 -6.85 -17.96
N GLY A 21 -7.87 -5.74 -17.24
CA GLY A 21 -6.65 -5.39 -16.53
C GLY A 21 -6.59 -5.90 -15.09
N GLY A 22 -7.66 -6.49 -14.54
CA GLY A 22 -7.72 -6.99 -13.17
C GLY A 22 -7.44 -5.92 -12.12
N ARG A 23 -7.90 -4.68 -12.36
CA ARG A 23 -7.75 -3.55 -11.42
C ARG A 23 -8.60 -3.73 -10.17
N GLY A 24 -9.63 -4.59 -10.21
CA GLY A 24 -10.54 -4.85 -9.10
C GLY A 24 -11.63 -3.78 -8.93
N TYR A 25 -11.74 -2.87 -9.91
CA TYR A 25 -12.81 -1.89 -10.01
C TYR A 25 -13.10 -1.55 -11.48
N ILE A 26 -14.37 -1.33 -11.79
CA ILE A 26 -14.86 -0.93 -13.11
C ILE A 26 -15.20 0.56 -13.07
N THR A 27 -14.62 1.35 -13.95
CA THR A 27 -14.98 2.77 -14.12
C THR A 27 -16.09 2.92 -15.17
N ARG A 28 -16.73 4.10 -15.21
CA ARG A 28 -17.78 4.37 -16.21
C ARG A 28 -17.33 4.11 -17.65
N GLY A 29 -16.07 4.40 -17.98
CA GLY A 29 -15.50 4.16 -19.31
C GLY A 29 -15.32 2.67 -19.62
N ASP A 30 -15.06 1.84 -18.60
CA ASP A 30 -14.88 0.39 -18.77
C ASP A 30 -16.21 -0.30 -19.08
N LEU A 31 -17.33 0.22 -18.56
CA LEU A 31 -18.68 -0.22 -18.90
C LEU A 31 -19.09 0.00 -20.35
N ASN A 32 -18.42 0.91 -21.07
CA ASN A 32 -18.67 1.06 -22.52
C ASN A 32 -18.26 -0.18 -23.32
N CYS A 33 -17.44 -1.09 -22.76
CA CYS A 33 -17.18 -2.39 -23.39
C CYS A 33 -18.45 -3.23 -23.53
N LEU A 34 -19.46 -3.01 -22.68
CA LEU A 34 -20.76 -3.68 -22.80
C LEU A 34 -21.60 -3.13 -23.95
N GLN A 35 -21.37 -1.90 -24.44
CA GLN A 35 -22.14 -1.28 -25.53
C GLN A 35 -22.12 -2.09 -26.83
N GLY A 36 -21.11 -2.95 -27.03
CA GLY A 36 -21.01 -3.88 -28.18
C GLY A 36 -21.54 -5.29 -27.92
N HIS A 37 -21.63 -5.71 -26.65
CA HIS A 37 -22.10 -7.04 -26.26
C HIS A 37 -23.56 -7.07 -25.82
N VAL A 38 -24.11 -5.88 -25.56
CA VAL A 38 -25.39 -5.69 -24.91
C VAL A 38 -26.13 -4.55 -25.63
N PRO A 39 -27.43 -4.69 -25.95
CA PRO A 39 -28.21 -3.64 -26.60
C PRO A 39 -28.61 -2.55 -25.59
N LEU A 40 -27.64 -1.79 -25.08
CA LEU A 40 -27.87 -0.63 -24.22
C LEU A 40 -27.20 0.60 -24.82
N ASP A 41 -27.92 1.72 -24.85
CA ASP A 41 -27.40 3.00 -25.29
C ASP A 41 -26.52 3.66 -24.20
N ASP A 42 -25.66 4.62 -24.58
CA ASP A 42 -24.76 5.32 -23.65
C ASP A 42 -25.48 5.92 -22.45
N ALA A 43 -26.66 6.50 -22.67
CA ALA A 43 -27.50 7.07 -21.62
C ALA A 43 -28.02 6.02 -20.63
N GLN A 44 -28.28 4.79 -21.10
CA GLN A 44 -28.73 3.69 -20.25
C GLN A 44 -27.57 3.11 -19.44
N LEU A 45 -26.36 3.07 -20.01
CA LEU A 45 -25.15 2.70 -19.27
C LEU A 45 -24.79 3.75 -18.20
N ASP A 46 -25.02 5.04 -18.45
CA ASP A 46 -24.86 6.11 -17.45
C ASP A 46 -25.82 5.90 -16.26
N GLU A 47 -27.08 5.60 -16.56
CA GLU A 47 -28.11 5.36 -15.54
C GLU A 47 -27.82 4.08 -14.74
N LEU A 48 -27.42 3.00 -15.42
CA LEU A 48 -26.98 1.78 -14.75
C LEU A 48 -25.75 2.00 -13.87
N PHE A 49 -24.76 2.77 -14.33
CA PHE A 49 -23.60 3.10 -13.51
C PHE A 49 -24.00 3.89 -12.26
N ALA A 50 -24.89 4.87 -12.40
CA ALA A 50 -25.38 5.66 -11.27
C ALA A 50 -26.18 4.82 -10.25
N ILE A 51 -26.91 3.80 -10.70
CA ILE A 51 -27.66 2.87 -9.84
C ILE A 51 -26.70 1.93 -9.09
N LEU A 52 -25.66 1.46 -9.77
CA LEU A 52 -24.68 0.54 -9.20
C LEU A 52 -23.67 1.26 -8.28
N ASP A 53 -23.25 2.48 -8.61
CA ASP A 53 -22.27 3.28 -7.85
C ASP A 53 -22.97 4.14 -6.78
N LYS A 54 -23.55 3.46 -5.79
CA LYS A 54 -24.20 4.14 -4.64
C LYS A 54 -23.22 4.99 -3.82
N GLY A 55 -21.92 4.72 -3.92
CA GLY A 55 -20.87 5.47 -3.25
C GLY A 55 -20.50 6.79 -3.93
N GLN A 56 -20.95 7.03 -5.18
CA GLN A 56 -20.46 8.10 -6.06
C GLN A 56 -18.93 8.19 -6.09
N GLN A 57 -18.28 7.04 -5.96
CA GLN A 57 -16.83 6.94 -5.89
C GLN A 57 -16.21 6.86 -7.29
N GLY A 58 -17.06 6.72 -8.33
CA GLY A 58 -16.65 6.60 -9.72
C GLY A 58 -16.01 5.25 -10.04
N GLN A 59 -16.15 4.26 -9.14
CA GLN A 59 -15.53 2.95 -9.22
C GLN A 59 -16.51 1.90 -8.71
N LEU A 60 -16.80 0.90 -9.54
CA LEU A 60 -17.64 -0.25 -9.20
C LEU A 60 -16.78 -1.44 -8.81
N THR A 61 -16.84 -1.82 -7.55
CA THR A 61 -16.23 -3.07 -7.08
C THR A 61 -17.05 -4.28 -7.54
N LEU A 62 -16.43 -5.47 -7.57
CA LEU A 62 -17.12 -6.72 -7.92
C LEU A 62 -18.35 -6.95 -7.03
N GLU A 63 -18.26 -6.62 -5.73
CA GLU A 63 -19.37 -6.77 -4.80
C GLU A 63 -20.53 -5.82 -5.13
N GLU A 64 -20.25 -4.56 -5.47
CA GLU A 64 -21.27 -3.59 -5.88
C GLU A 64 -21.91 -3.96 -7.21
N PHE A 65 -21.12 -4.47 -8.15
CA PHE A 65 -21.57 -4.92 -9.45
C PHE A 65 -22.48 -6.16 -9.33
N THR A 66 -22.02 -7.21 -8.66
CA THR A 66 -22.79 -8.45 -8.49
C THR A 66 -24.05 -8.22 -7.67
N LYS A 67 -23.94 -7.49 -6.56
CA LYS A 67 -25.09 -7.18 -5.71
C LYS A 67 -26.07 -6.27 -6.43
N GLY A 68 -25.61 -5.24 -7.13
CA GLY A 68 -26.47 -4.32 -7.85
C GLY A 68 -27.21 -4.98 -9.03
N PHE A 69 -26.57 -5.93 -9.73
CA PHE A 69 -27.24 -6.76 -10.74
C PHE A 69 -28.29 -7.71 -10.14
N GLU A 70 -28.04 -8.24 -8.93
CA GLU A 70 -28.98 -9.13 -8.25
C GLU A 70 -30.15 -8.39 -7.59
N THR A 71 -29.92 -7.24 -6.96
CA THR A 71 -30.96 -6.51 -6.21
C THR A 71 -31.65 -5.41 -7.02
N GLU A 72 -30.95 -4.59 -7.80
CA GLU A 72 -31.52 -3.36 -8.37
C GLU A 72 -32.07 -3.58 -9.79
N LEU A 73 -31.35 -4.36 -10.61
CA LEU A 73 -31.78 -4.71 -11.96
C LEU A 73 -32.93 -5.73 -11.99
N CYS A 74 -32.97 -6.65 -11.01
CA CYS A 74 -34.03 -7.66 -10.94
C CYS A 74 -35.28 -7.17 -10.21
N ALA A 75 -35.18 -6.25 -9.23
CA ALA A 75 -36.31 -5.92 -8.35
C ALA A 75 -37.05 -4.61 -8.68
N GLU A 76 -36.34 -3.52 -9.02
CA GLU A 76 -36.97 -2.19 -9.12
C GLU A 76 -37.22 -1.71 -10.54
N HIS A 77 -36.35 -2.05 -11.49
CA HIS A 77 -36.33 -1.36 -12.79
C HIS A 77 -36.86 -2.20 -13.96
N GLY A 78 -36.92 -3.54 -13.87
CA GLY A 78 -37.51 -4.39 -14.92
C GLY A 78 -36.86 -4.25 -16.31
N PHE A 79 -35.70 -3.60 -16.39
CA PHE A 79 -35.04 -3.23 -17.64
C PHE A 79 -34.52 -4.47 -18.39
N LEU A 80 -34.14 -5.55 -17.68
CA LEU A 80 -33.51 -6.71 -18.29
C LEU A 80 -34.03 -8.01 -17.67
N ASN A 81 -34.76 -8.81 -18.47
CA ASN A 81 -35.09 -10.19 -18.11
C ASN A 81 -33.81 -11.03 -18.25
N PRO A 82 -33.31 -11.70 -17.17
CA PRO A 82 -32.08 -12.49 -17.24
C PRO A 82 -32.11 -13.59 -18.31
N GLY A 83 -33.31 -14.07 -18.68
CA GLY A 83 -33.49 -15.07 -19.73
C GLY A 83 -33.31 -14.59 -21.17
N GLN A 84 -33.38 -13.27 -21.44
CA GLN A 84 -33.21 -12.72 -22.79
C GLN A 84 -31.75 -12.33 -23.11
N PHE A 85 -30.92 -12.11 -22.09
CA PHE A 85 -29.52 -11.72 -22.27
C PHE A 85 -28.57 -12.89 -22.57
N LEU A 86 -28.97 -14.11 -22.22
CA LEU A 86 -28.05 -15.27 -22.13
C LEU A 86 -28.46 -16.43 -23.04
N GLY A 87 -29.34 -16.17 -24.00
CA GLY A 87 -29.99 -17.17 -24.85
C GLY A 87 -29.35 -17.37 -26.23
N GLN A 88 -28.04 -17.64 -26.32
CA GLN A 88 -27.47 -18.33 -27.49
C GLN A 88 -26.44 -19.37 -27.05
N THR A 89 -26.95 -20.51 -26.58
CA THR A 89 -26.19 -21.75 -26.49
C THR A 89 -26.55 -22.64 -27.68
N VAL A 90 -25.55 -22.88 -28.55
CA VAL A 90 -25.63 -23.82 -29.65
C VAL A 90 -25.80 -25.22 -29.05
N LYS A 91 -26.92 -25.88 -29.36
CA LYS A 91 -27.20 -27.26 -28.98
C LYS A 91 -26.26 -28.21 -29.75
N PRO A 92 -25.57 -29.17 -29.08
CA PRO A 92 -24.92 -30.27 -29.76
C PRO A 92 -25.98 -31.13 -30.47
N LEU A 93 -25.75 -31.41 -31.75
CA LEU A 93 -26.64 -32.22 -32.57
C LEU A 93 -26.53 -33.69 -32.13
N GLU A 94 -27.59 -34.21 -31.52
CA GLU A 94 -27.71 -35.62 -31.16
C GLU A 94 -27.85 -36.47 -32.43
N MET A 95 -26.99 -37.48 -32.50
CA MET A 95 -26.92 -38.50 -33.54
C MET A 95 -28.13 -39.43 -33.41
N ILE A 96 -29.05 -39.37 -34.37
CA ILE A 96 -30.19 -40.28 -34.48
C ILE A 96 -29.66 -41.67 -34.84
N THR A 97 -29.69 -42.59 -33.88
CA THR A 97 -29.52 -44.03 -34.10
C THR A 97 -30.79 -44.59 -34.72
N ALA A 98 -30.65 -45.13 -35.93
CA ALA A 98 -31.69 -45.84 -36.66
C ALA A 98 -32.15 -47.08 -35.88
N GLY A 99 -33.47 -47.18 -35.66
CA GLY A 99 -34.14 -48.42 -35.29
C GLY A 99 -34.44 -49.21 -36.57
N GLU A 100 -34.01 -50.46 -36.58
CA GLU A 100 -34.14 -51.42 -37.67
C GLU A 100 -35.61 -51.85 -37.85
N SER A 101 -36.11 -51.77 -39.09
CA SER A 101 -37.17 -52.66 -39.57
C SER A 101 -36.78 -53.20 -40.94
N ASP A 102 -36.35 -54.46 -40.88
CA ASP A 102 -36.04 -55.44 -41.91
C ASP A 102 -36.81 -55.30 -43.23
N HIS A 103 -36.28 -54.50 -44.17
CA HIS A 103 -36.54 -54.61 -45.61
C HIS A 103 -35.54 -53.81 -46.49
N ASP A 104 -34.33 -53.53 -46.00
CA ASP A 104 -33.53 -52.43 -46.54
C ASP A 104 -32.23 -52.83 -47.24
N SER A 105 -31.85 -54.11 -47.36
CA SER A 105 -30.51 -54.44 -47.91
C SER A 105 -30.31 -54.07 -49.39
N ASP A 106 -31.36 -54.13 -50.22
CA ASP A 106 -31.29 -53.74 -51.63
C ASP A 106 -31.39 -52.21 -51.81
N THR A 107 -32.17 -51.53 -50.96
CA THR A 107 -32.30 -50.07 -50.96
C THR A 107 -31.10 -49.38 -50.32
N GLN A 108 -30.44 -50.00 -49.34
CA GLN A 108 -29.16 -49.53 -48.79
C GLN A 108 -28.03 -49.70 -49.81
N LEU A 109 -28.02 -50.80 -50.57
CA LEU A 109 -27.06 -50.99 -51.66
C LEU A 109 -27.28 -49.94 -52.75
N ASP A 110 -28.52 -49.66 -53.15
CA ASP A 110 -28.86 -48.63 -54.13
C ASP A 110 -28.56 -47.20 -53.64
N GLN A 111 -28.80 -46.91 -52.36
CA GLN A 111 -28.43 -45.63 -51.74
C GLN A 111 -26.92 -45.48 -51.59
N VAL A 112 -26.19 -46.55 -51.26
CA VAL A 112 -24.72 -46.56 -51.24
C VAL A 112 -24.17 -46.42 -52.67
N MET A 113 -24.80 -47.04 -53.67
CA MET A 113 -24.44 -46.89 -55.09
C MET A 113 -24.66 -45.48 -55.63
N GLN A 114 -25.71 -44.78 -55.16
CA GLN A 114 -25.94 -43.36 -55.46
C GLN A 114 -25.00 -42.43 -54.68
N ALA A 115 -24.77 -42.69 -53.40
CA ALA A 115 -23.94 -41.84 -52.54
C ALA A 115 -22.44 -41.92 -52.86
N THR A 116 -21.96 -43.07 -53.36
CA THR A 116 -20.56 -43.26 -53.80
C THR A 116 -20.32 -42.92 -55.27
N GLY A 117 -21.36 -42.55 -56.03
CA GLY A 117 -21.26 -42.32 -57.48
C GLY A 117 -20.94 -43.57 -58.31
N ALA A 118 -20.78 -44.74 -57.66
CA ALA A 118 -20.44 -46.00 -58.29
C ALA A 118 -21.53 -46.51 -59.24
N GLY A 119 -22.80 -46.14 -59.02
CA GLY A 119 -23.93 -46.53 -59.86
C GLY A 119 -23.88 -45.98 -61.30
N ILE A 120 -23.14 -44.90 -61.55
CA ILE A 120 -22.93 -44.36 -62.90
C ILE A 120 -21.83 -45.17 -63.61
N LEU A 121 -20.70 -45.38 -62.93
CA LEU A 121 -19.56 -46.14 -63.47
C LEU A 121 -19.89 -47.61 -63.76
N LEU A 122 -20.73 -48.26 -62.95
CA LEU A 122 -21.14 -49.67 -63.13
C LEU A 122 -22.15 -49.86 -64.27
N LYS A 123 -23.08 -48.91 -64.48
CA LYS A 123 -24.06 -48.97 -65.58
C LYS A 123 -23.39 -48.76 -66.94
N ASP A 124 -22.37 -47.90 -67.00
CA ASP A 124 -21.56 -47.71 -68.20
C ASP A 124 -20.74 -48.96 -68.52
N TYR A 125 -20.28 -49.73 -67.53
CA TYR A 125 -19.54 -50.98 -67.74
C TYR A 125 -20.40 -52.07 -68.40
N ASP A 126 -21.64 -52.25 -67.96
CA ASP A 126 -22.60 -53.20 -68.59
C ASP A 126 -23.01 -52.76 -70.01
N GLN A 127 -23.07 -51.46 -70.26
CA GLN A 127 -23.39 -50.89 -71.57
C GLN A 127 -22.21 -51.02 -72.54
N VAL A 128 -20.99 -50.74 -72.08
CA VAL A 128 -19.73 -50.97 -72.82
C VAL A 128 -19.56 -52.47 -73.13
N GLY A 129 -19.90 -53.35 -72.19
CA GLY A 129 -19.88 -54.80 -72.39
C GLY A 129 -20.89 -55.30 -73.42
N ARG A 130 -22.08 -54.69 -73.52
CA ARG A 130 -23.06 -54.96 -74.58
C ARG A 130 -22.58 -54.49 -75.95
N ILE A 131 -22.07 -53.25 -76.04
CA ILE A 131 -21.53 -52.65 -77.27
C ILE A 131 -20.34 -53.47 -77.79
N TRP A 132 -19.43 -53.92 -76.91
CA TRP A 132 -18.31 -54.78 -77.28
C TRP A 132 -18.77 -56.14 -77.85
N LYS A 133 -19.80 -56.75 -77.27
CA LYS A 133 -20.39 -58.02 -77.75
C LYS A 133 -21.09 -57.85 -79.11
N GLU A 134 -21.81 -56.73 -79.31
CA GLU A 134 -22.50 -56.42 -80.57
C GLU A 134 -21.54 -56.07 -81.71
N LEU A 135 -20.52 -55.23 -81.46
CA LEU A 135 -19.48 -54.90 -82.44
C LEU A 135 -18.72 -56.15 -82.91
N ARG A 136 -18.46 -57.08 -82.00
CA ARG A 136 -17.80 -58.35 -82.33
C ARG A 136 -18.63 -59.26 -83.24
N GLN A 137 -19.96 -59.19 -83.16
CA GLN A 137 -20.87 -60.00 -83.97
C GLN A 137 -21.23 -59.33 -85.31
N VAL A 138 -21.41 -58.01 -85.31
CA VAL A 138 -21.97 -57.26 -86.45
C VAL A 138 -20.88 -56.62 -87.32
N ASN A 139 -19.77 -56.12 -86.76
CA ASN A 139 -18.68 -55.46 -87.50
C ASN A 139 -17.31 -55.65 -86.81
N PRO A 140 -16.63 -56.78 -87.04
CA PRO A 140 -15.38 -57.13 -86.36
C PRO A 140 -14.21 -56.17 -86.64
N SER A 141 -14.27 -55.45 -87.76
CA SER A 141 -13.22 -54.52 -88.19
C SER A 141 -13.15 -53.21 -87.41
N LEU A 142 -14.21 -52.84 -86.65
CA LEU A 142 -14.28 -51.61 -85.84
C LEU A 142 -13.93 -51.82 -84.36
N LEU A 143 -13.71 -53.08 -83.96
CA LEU A 143 -13.36 -53.45 -82.60
C LEU A 143 -12.00 -52.85 -82.15
N PRO A 144 -10.94 -52.83 -82.98
CA PRO A 144 -9.64 -52.24 -82.60
C PRO A 144 -9.73 -50.74 -82.34
N GLU A 145 -10.52 -50.00 -83.11
CA GLU A 145 -10.76 -48.56 -82.94
C GLU A 145 -11.54 -48.28 -81.65
N PHE A 146 -12.52 -49.11 -81.32
CA PHE A 146 -13.26 -49.03 -80.06
C PHE A 146 -12.37 -49.34 -78.85
N GLU A 147 -11.53 -50.37 -78.92
CA GLU A 147 -10.56 -50.71 -77.88
C GLU A 147 -9.50 -49.61 -77.70
N LYS A 148 -9.07 -48.98 -78.80
CA LYS A 148 -8.18 -47.81 -78.76
C LYS A 148 -8.85 -46.60 -78.10
N MET A 149 -10.13 -46.36 -78.36
CA MET A 149 -10.91 -45.30 -77.71
C MET A 149 -11.04 -45.58 -76.20
N LEU A 150 -11.39 -46.79 -75.79
CA LEU A 150 -11.46 -47.17 -74.37
C LEU A 150 -10.09 -47.07 -73.68
N ALA A 151 -9.01 -47.46 -74.36
CA ALA A 151 -7.66 -47.29 -73.85
C ALA A 151 -7.29 -45.81 -73.67
N SER A 152 -7.69 -44.94 -74.61
CA SER A 152 -7.50 -43.49 -74.53
C SER A 152 -8.28 -42.88 -73.37
N ILE A 153 -9.55 -43.24 -73.19
CA ILE A 153 -10.39 -42.81 -72.07
C ILE A 153 -9.78 -43.29 -70.75
N ALA A 154 -9.33 -44.55 -70.69
CA ALA A 154 -8.67 -45.09 -69.50
C ALA A 154 -7.34 -44.38 -69.19
N THR A 155 -6.56 -43.96 -70.20
CA THR A 155 -5.38 -43.13 -69.99
C THR A 155 -5.74 -41.74 -69.48
N GLU A 156 -6.77 -41.11 -70.04
CA GLU A 156 -7.22 -39.77 -69.64
C GLU A 156 -7.78 -39.76 -68.21
N ILE A 157 -8.53 -40.79 -67.82
CA ILE A 157 -8.96 -40.99 -66.42
C ILE A 157 -7.76 -41.15 -65.49
N ARG A 158 -6.74 -41.92 -65.90
CA ARG A 158 -5.51 -42.08 -65.10
C ARG A 158 -4.75 -40.77 -65.00
N THR A 159 -4.61 -39.99 -66.07
CA THR A 159 -3.90 -38.70 -66.03
C THR A 159 -4.62 -37.70 -65.14
N VAL A 160 -5.94 -37.54 -65.29
CA VAL A 160 -6.75 -36.66 -64.42
C VAL A 160 -6.64 -37.09 -62.96
N ARG A 161 -6.65 -38.40 -62.67
CA ARG A 161 -6.45 -38.90 -61.31
C ARG A 161 -5.07 -38.55 -60.76
N THR A 162 -4.00 -38.74 -61.54
CA THR A 162 -2.64 -38.36 -61.11
C THR A 162 -2.48 -36.85 -60.95
N GLU A 163 -3.12 -36.05 -61.79
CA GLU A 163 -3.12 -34.58 -61.68
C GLU A 163 -3.86 -34.13 -60.43
N TYR A 164 -4.99 -34.77 -60.11
CA TYR A 164 -5.71 -34.55 -58.86
C TYR A 164 -4.85 -34.88 -57.64
N GLU A 165 -4.22 -36.07 -57.61
CA GLU A 165 -3.34 -36.49 -56.52
C GLU A 165 -2.13 -35.54 -56.36
N ASN A 166 -1.55 -35.08 -57.48
CA ASN A 166 -0.46 -34.10 -57.49
C ASN A 166 -0.92 -32.73 -56.97
N MET A 167 -2.08 -32.25 -57.40
CA MET A 167 -2.64 -30.98 -56.94
C MET A 167 -2.99 -31.04 -55.46
N GLU A 168 -3.58 -32.14 -55.00
CA GLU A 168 -3.88 -32.37 -53.59
C GLU A 168 -2.59 -32.38 -52.74
N SER A 169 -1.53 -33.06 -53.22
CA SER A 169 -0.22 -33.04 -52.56
C SER A 169 0.39 -31.63 -52.50
N MET A 170 0.28 -30.87 -53.58
CA MET A 170 0.73 -29.47 -53.61
C MET A 170 -0.04 -28.59 -52.63
N ILE A 171 -1.36 -28.75 -52.54
CA ILE A 171 -2.19 -28.01 -51.58
C ILE A 171 -1.79 -28.37 -50.14
N ARG A 172 -1.64 -29.66 -49.84
CA ARG A 172 -1.22 -30.13 -48.51
C ARG A 172 0.15 -29.58 -48.12
N THR A 173 1.13 -29.61 -49.01
CA THR A 173 2.47 -29.05 -48.73
C THR A 173 2.45 -27.53 -48.54
N LYS A 174 1.62 -26.80 -49.30
CA LYS A 174 1.42 -25.36 -49.10
C LYS A 174 0.73 -25.05 -47.78
N PHE A 175 -0.31 -25.80 -47.42
CA PHE A 175 -1.02 -25.67 -46.16
C PHE A 175 -0.08 -25.93 -44.97
N ASN A 176 0.65 -27.05 -44.99
CA ASN A 176 1.62 -27.37 -43.93
C ASN A 176 2.70 -26.29 -43.78
N ARG A 177 3.21 -25.75 -44.89
CA ARG A 177 4.19 -24.66 -44.84
C ARG A 177 3.62 -23.37 -44.25
N GLN A 178 2.35 -23.07 -44.53
CA GLN A 178 1.66 -21.93 -43.92
C GLN A 178 1.42 -22.16 -42.42
N GLU A 179 1.05 -23.37 -42.02
CA GLU A 179 0.88 -23.77 -40.63
C GLU A 179 2.20 -23.69 -39.85
N GLU A 180 3.30 -24.19 -40.42
CA GLU A 180 4.66 -24.05 -39.86
C GLU A 180 5.07 -22.59 -39.70
N HIS A 181 4.81 -21.76 -40.72
CA HIS A 181 5.14 -20.33 -40.66
C HIS A 181 4.31 -19.59 -39.59
N LEU A 182 3.02 -19.92 -39.47
CA LEU A 182 2.16 -19.38 -38.42
C LEU A 182 2.65 -19.83 -37.05
N GLY A 183 3.04 -21.10 -36.90
CA GLY A 183 3.62 -21.64 -35.67
C GLY A 183 4.89 -20.91 -35.24
N GLN A 184 5.83 -20.69 -36.18
CA GLN A 184 7.05 -19.92 -35.91
C GLN A 184 6.76 -18.48 -35.49
N LEU A 185 5.82 -17.81 -36.16
CA LEU A 185 5.45 -16.44 -35.80
C LEU A 185 4.81 -16.37 -34.40
N LEU A 186 3.99 -17.35 -34.03
CA LEU A 186 3.41 -17.44 -32.69
C LEU A 186 4.50 -17.68 -31.63
N GLU A 187 5.44 -18.60 -31.89
CA GLU A 187 6.56 -18.86 -30.99
C GLU A 187 7.44 -17.61 -30.80
N ASP A 188 7.75 -16.90 -31.88
CA ASP A 188 8.51 -15.64 -31.83
C ASP A 188 7.76 -14.56 -31.01
N LEU A 189 6.45 -14.44 -31.18
CA LEU A 189 5.62 -13.50 -30.42
C LEU A 189 5.54 -13.87 -28.94
N GLU A 190 5.38 -15.16 -28.61
CA GLU A 190 5.41 -15.64 -27.23
C GLU A 190 6.77 -15.37 -26.59
N GLN A 191 7.87 -15.60 -27.32
CA GLN A 191 9.21 -15.30 -26.85
C GLN A 191 9.41 -13.79 -26.60
N GLN A 192 8.93 -12.93 -27.50
CA GLN A 192 9.00 -11.48 -27.30
C GLN A 192 8.14 -11.02 -26.11
N MET A 193 6.93 -11.54 -25.98
CA MET A 193 6.06 -11.21 -24.84
C MET A 193 6.69 -11.64 -23.51
N THR A 194 7.31 -12.81 -23.46
CA THR A 194 7.98 -13.29 -22.24
C THR A 194 9.20 -12.43 -21.92
N GLN A 195 10.02 -12.08 -22.91
CA GLN A 195 11.17 -11.20 -22.72
C GLN A 195 10.78 -9.79 -22.24
N GLU A 196 9.78 -9.17 -22.87
CA GLU A 196 9.30 -7.84 -22.45
C GLU A 196 8.64 -7.87 -21.07
N ARG A 197 7.90 -8.94 -20.73
CA ARG A 197 7.38 -9.14 -19.36
C ARG A 197 8.51 -9.25 -18.34
N GLU A 198 9.54 -10.06 -18.61
CA GLU A 198 10.68 -10.22 -17.70
C GLU A 198 11.47 -8.91 -17.55
N ARG A 199 11.68 -8.19 -18.65
CA ARG A 199 12.32 -6.88 -18.63
C ARG A 199 11.56 -5.87 -17.77
N LEU A 200 10.24 -5.77 -17.96
CA LEU A 200 9.39 -4.86 -17.16
C LEU A 200 9.44 -5.23 -15.67
N LEU A 201 9.38 -6.53 -15.34
CA LEU A 201 9.52 -7.00 -13.96
C LEU A 201 10.86 -6.63 -13.34
N GLU A 202 11.98 -6.75 -14.08
CA GLU A 202 13.28 -6.35 -13.54
C GLU A 202 13.42 -4.83 -13.40
N GLU A 203 12.86 -4.05 -14.33
CA GLU A 203 12.79 -2.59 -14.20
C GLU A 203 11.96 -2.16 -12.98
N GLU A 204 10.82 -2.80 -12.74
CA GLU A 204 9.98 -2.56 -11.57
C GLU A 204 10.70 -2.95 -10.27
N ARG A 205 11.29 -4.14 -10.21
CA ARG A 205 12.11 -4.58 -9.05
C ARG A 205 13.27 -3.65 -8.79
N SER A 206 13.93 -3.14 -9.83
CA SER A 206 15.03 -2.17 -9.70
C SER A 206 14.54 -0.84 -9.11
N LYS A 207 13.40 -0.33 -9.58
CA LYS A 207 12.77 0.89 -9.05
C LYS A 207 12.34 0.69 -7.59
N GLU A 208 11.69 -0.43 -7.28
CA GLU A 208 11.28 -0.80 -5.93
C GLU A 208 12.50 -0.90 -4.99
N ARG A 209 13.58 -1.54 -5.43
CA ARG A 209 14.84 -1.67 -4.67
C ARG A 209 15.44 -0.31 -4.35
N LYS A 210 15.53 0.59 -5.35
CA LYS A 210 16.03 1.96 -5.14
C LYS A 210 15.14 2.74 -4.17
N LEU A 211 13.82 2.65 -4.31
CA LEU A 211 12.88 3.32 -3.42
C LEU A 211 12.98 2.79 -1.98
N ARG A 212 13.08 1.47 -1.81
CA ARG A 212 13.32 0.85 -0.49
C ARG A 212 14.64 1.30 0.12
N GLU A 213 15.70 1.39 -0.67
CA GLU A 213 17.01 1.86 -0.21
C GLU A 213 16.98 3.35 0.20
N THR A 214 16.31 4.22 -0.57
CA THR A 214 16.15 5.63 -0.18
C THR A 214 15.33 5.77 1.10
N LEU A 215 14.22 5.05 1.22
CA LEU A 215 13.37 5.10 2.42
C LEU A 215 14.09 4.56 3.66
N THR A 216 14.84 3.47 3.54
CA THR A 216 15.63 2.91 4.65
C THR A 216 16.75 3.86 5.09
N ASN A 217 17.39 4.55 4.14
CA ASN A 217 18.39 5.58 4.46
C ASN A 217 17.75 6.80 5.15
N GLU A 218 16.60 7.27 4.69
CA GLU A 218 15.86 8.36 5.34
C GLU A 218 15.41 7.99 6.75
N LEU A 219 14.86 6.78 6.93
CA LEU A 219 14.49 6.26 8.25
C LEU A 219 15.69 6.22 9.17
N ARG A 220 16.82 5.67 8.72
CA ARG A 220 18.06 5.63 9.50
C ARG A 220 18.56 7.02 9.87
N GLN A 221 18.46 8.00 8.96
CA GLN A 221 18.83 9.37 9.26
C GLN A 221 17.90 9.99 10.32
N LYS A 222 16.60 9.75 10.23
CA LYS A 222 15.61 10.19 11.23
C LYS A 222 15.84 9.53 12.59
N GLU A 223 16.15 8.24 12.63
CA GLU A 223 16.52 7.52 13.85
C GLU A 223 17.78 8.10 14.49
N ASN A 224 18.83 8.35 13.69
CA ASN A 224 20.06 8.98 14.18
C ASN A 224 19.80 10.37 14.79
N MET A 225 19.05 11.22 14.09
CA MET A 225 18.67 12.55 14.61
C MET A 225 17.84 12.44 15.89
N SER A 226 16.93 11.48 15.96
CA SER A 226 16.12 11.22 17.17
C SER A 226 16.99 10.80 18.35
N ASN A 227 17.95 9.91 18.12
CA ASN A 227 18.90 9.47 19.14
C ASN A 227 19.81 10.60 19.62
N GLU A 228 20.28 11.46 18.71
CA GLU A 228 21.04 12.66 19.06
C GLU A 228 20.23 13.63 19.93
N LEU A 229 18.97 13.88 19.57
CA LEU A 229 18.06 14.72 20.37
C LEU A 229 17.78 14.11 21.74
N LEU A 230 17.58 12.78 21.82
CA LEU A 230 17.39 12.08 23.09
C LEU A 230 18.63 12.22 23.97
N GLN A 231 19.82 12.06 23.41
CA GLN A 231 21.09 12.25 24.12
C GLN A 231 21.23 13.69 24.64
N GLN A 232 20.90 14.70 23.82
CA GLN A 232 20.90 16.09 24.25
C GLN A 232 19.90 16.35 25.38
N TYR A 233 18.72 15.74 25.30
CA TYR A 233 17.71 15.84 26.35
C TYR A 233 18.20 15.24 27.68
N GLU A 234 18.83 14.06 27.64
CA GLU A 234 19.43 13.42 28.83
C GLU A 234 20.57 14.27 29.42
N GLN A 235 21.43 14.84 28.57
CA GLN A 235 22.48 15.76 29.01
C GLN A 235 21.92 17.04 29.64
N ALA A 236 20.86 17.61 29.07
CA ALA A 236 20.20 18.78 29.63
C ALA A 236 19.54 18.45 30.99
N ARG A 237 18.91 17.28 31.08
CA ARG A 237 18.28 16.79 32.31
C ARG A 237 19.30 16.59 33.44
N THR A 238 20.42 15.93 33.16
CA THR A 238 21.49 15.73 34.16
C THR A 238 22.07 17.06 34.63
N ARG A 239 22.28 18.03 33.73
CA ARG A 239 22.70 19.39 34.12
C ARG A 239 21.68 20.10 35.00
N LEU A 240 20.39 19.93 34.73
CA LEU A 240 19.33 20.49 35.58
C LEU A 240 19.38 19.89 36.98
N ASP A 241 19.49 18.56 37.10
CA ASP A 241 19.60 17.87 38.39
C ASP A 241 20.83 18.34 39.20
N GLU A 242 21.97 18.54 38.53
CA GLU A 242 23.20 19.08 39.14
C GLU A 242 23.02 20.52 39.63
N LEU A 243 22.41 21.39 38.81
CA LEU A 243 22.12 22.78 39.17
C LEU A 243 21.12 22.87 40.32
N GLU A 244 20.11 22.00 40.35
CA GLU A 244 19.16 21.92 41.46
C GLU A 244 19.87 21.52 42.76
N LYS A 245 20.76 20.53 42.71
CA LYS A 245 21.58 20.14 43.87
C LYS A 245 22.47 21.30 44.35
N ALA A 246 23.20 21.96 43.44
CA ALA A 246 24.04 23.10 43.78
C ALA A 246 23.23 24.28 44.36
N ARG A 247 22.02 24.51 43.84
CA ARG A 247 21.09 25.50 44.39
C ARG A 247 20.66 25.13 45.81
N MET A 248 20.34 23.86 46.08
CA MET A 248 19.99 23.40 47.43
C MET A 248 21.16 23.60 48.40
N ASP A 249 22.38 23.23 48.01
CA ASP A 249 23.58 23.41 48.84
C ASP A 249 23.82 24.90 49.14
N THR A 250 23.64 25.78 48.14
CA THR A 250 23.77 27.24 48.31
C THR A 250 22.73 27.80 49.27
N ILE A 251 21.48 27.31 49.20
CA ILE A 251 20.42 27.72 50.14
C ILE A 251 20.77 27.30 51.57
N GLN A 252 21.25 26.06 51.75
CA GLN A 252 21.66 25.56 53.07
C GLN A 252 22.81 26.36 53.67
N GLU A 253 23.86 26.66 52.89
CA GLU A 253 24.97 27.50 53.35
C GLU A 253 24.52 28.93 53.66
N LYS A 254 23.64 29.51 52.82
CA LYS A 254 23.05 30.83 53.10
C LYS A 254 22.31 30.84 54.44
N ASP A 255 21.50 29.82 54.72
CA ASP A 255 20.77 29.71 55.96
C ASP A 255 21.72 29.52 57.16
N ARG A 256 22.80 28.75 57.00
CA ARG A 256 23.84 28.60 58.04
C ARG A 256 24.52 29.93 58.35
N LEU A 257 24.96 30.65 57.32
CA LEU A 257 25.60 31.96 57.47
C LEU A 257 24.64 32.99 58.07
N GLN A 258 23.36 32.95 57.73
CA GLN A 258 22.35 33.81 58.34
C GLN A 258 22.19 33.52 59.84
N GLN A 259 22.19 32.25 60.24
CA GLN A 259 22.16 31.88 61.67
C GLN A 259 23.42 32.34 62.42
N GLU A 260 24.60 32.16 61.82
CA GLU A 260 25.87 32.63 62.39
C GLU A 260 25.89 34.15 62.52
N LYS A 261 25.43 34.88 61.49
CA LYS A 261 25.30 36.33 61.52
C LYS A 261 24.43 36.79 62.70
N VAL A 262 23.24 36.20 62.87
CA VAL A 262 22.35 36.54 64.00
C VAL A 262 23.01 36.26 65.35
N LYS A 263 23.76 35.16 65.48
CA LYS A 263 24.50 34.84 66.71
C LYS A 263 25.59 35.87 67.00
N LEU A 264 26.33 36.29 65.98
CA LEU A 264 27.39 37.28 66.11
C LEU A 264 26.83 38.67 66.43
N GLU A 265 25.74 39.09 65.78
CA GLU A 265 25.05 40.35 66.09
C GLU A 265 24.58 40.40 67.54
N LYS A 266 24.01 39.30 68.05
CA LYS A 266 23.63 39.19 69.47
C LYS A 266 24.86 39.30 70.40
N CYS A 267 25.93 38.56 70.11
CA CYS A 267 27.14 38.59 70.93
C CYS A 267 27.79 39.99 70.91
N LEU A 268 27.80 40.66 69.75
CA LEU A 268 28.28 42.03 69.62
C LEU A 268 27.46 42.98 70.50
N ALA A 269 26.13 42.91 70.43
CA ALA A 269 25.24 43.73 71.25
C ALA A 269 25.48 43.49 72.76
N ASP A 270 25.64 42.23 73.18
CA ASP A 270 25.95 41.88 74.58
C ASP A 270 27.29 42.50 75.02
N LYS A 271 28.33 42.47 74.15
CA LYS A 271 29.63 43.07 74.43
C LYS A 271 29.59 44.59 74.44
N GLU A 272 28.81 45.21 73.56
CA GLU A 272 28.60 46.67 73.53
C GLU A 272 27.89 47.14 74.80
N SER A 273 26.85 46.43 75.27
CA SER A 273 26.18 46.71 76.55
C SER A 273 27.16 46.61 77.72
N ALA A 274 27.88 45.49 77.84
CA ALA A 274 28.86 45.30 78.90
C ALA A 274 29.98 46.36 78.88
N LEU A 275 30.43 46.76 77.69
CA LEU A 275 31.41 47.84 77.53
C LEU A 275 30.83 49.18 77.98
N ASN A 276 29.58 49.47 77.65
CA ASN A 276 28.91 50.71 78.06
C ASN A 276 28.73 50.77 79.58
N GLU A 277 28.30 49.68 80.20
CA GLU A 277 28.24 49.52 81.66
C GLU A 277 29.63 49.74 82.30
N CYS A 278 30.71 49.16 81.74
CA CYS A 278 32.07 49.40 82.23
C CYS A 278 32.48 50.87 82.10
N LYS A 279 32.13 51.54 80.99
CA LYS A 279 32.43 52.96 80.78
C LYS A 279 31.69 53.83 81.80
N GLU A 280 30.40 53.60 82.02
CA GLU A 280 29.59 54.30 83.02
C GLU A 280 30.14 54.08 84.44
N TYR A 281 30.55 52.85 84.75
CA TYR A 281 31.18 52.53 86.02
C TYR A 281 32.51 53.27 86.22
N ILE A 282 33.36 53.33 85.19
CA ILE A 282 34.61 54.09 85.22
C ILE A 282 34.33 55.58 85.41
N GLU A 283 33.34 56.15 84.71
CA GLU A 283 32.96 57.56 84.84
C GLU A 283 32.49 57.88 86.25
N MET A 284 31.67 57.01 86.84
CA MET A 284 31.23 57.12 88.24
C MET A 284 32.41 57.08 89.22
N LEU A 285 33.35 56.13 89.04
CA LEU A 285 34.57 56.07 89.86
C LEU A 285 35.45 57.32 89.70
N GLN A 286 35.58 57.85 88.49
CA GLN A 286 36.32 59.08 88.23
C GLN A 286 35.66 60.28 88.90
N LYS A 287 34.32 60.39 88.85
CA LYS A 287 33.56 61.44 89.55
C LYS A 287 33.76 61.35 91.06
N LYS A 288 33.61 60.16 91.64
CA LYS A 288 33.87 59.91 93.06
C LYS A 288 35.30 60.26 93.46
N ALA A 289 36.29 59.86 92.67
CA ALA A 289 37.69 60.22 92.92
C ALA A 289 37.94 61.74 92.85
N ARG A 290 37.25 62.47 91.96
CA ARG A 290 37.31 63.94 91.89
C ARG A 290 36.65 64.59 93.12
N GLU A 291 35.49 64.09 93.54
CA GLU A 291 34.79 64.52 94.74
C GLU A 291 35.64 64.28 96.00
N ASP A 292 36.21 63.08 96.16
CA ASP A 292 37.11 62.73 97.25
C ASP A 292 38.37 63.61 97.27
N ARG A 293 38.95 63.94 96.10
CA ARG A 293 40.07 64.91 96.02
C ARG A 293 39.61 66.30 96.46
N ARG A 294 38.41 66.74 96.05
CA ARG A 294 37.86 68.04 96.42
C ARG A 294 37.56 68.12 97.92
N THR A 295 37.00 67.08 98.53
CA THR A 295 36.73 67.03 99.96
C THR A 295 38.02 67.00 100.77
N ARG A 296 39.03 66.20 100.36
CA ARG A 296 40.36 66.23 100.98
C ARG A 296 41.03 67.60 100.86
N ALA A 297 40.96 68.24 99.70
CA ALA A 297 41.51 69.59 99.51
C ALA A 297 40.83 70.62 100.42
N LYS A 298 39.49 70.57 100.54
CA LYS A 298 38.74 71.40 101.49
C LYS A 298 39.15 71.14 102.94
N ALA A 299 39.20 69.87 103.36
CA ALA A 299 39.60 69.50 104.71
C ALA A 299 41.05 69.94 105.03
N ALA A 300 41.95 69.88 104.04
CA ALA A 300 43.31 70.41 104.18
C ALA A 300 43.36 71.93 104.33
N ILE A 301 42.51 72.67 103.59
CA ILE A 301 42.37 74.13 103.74
C ILE A 301 41.80 74.47 105.13
N GLU A 302 40.69 73.85 105.54
CA GLU A 302 40.09 74.05 106.86
C GLU A 302 41.08 73.73 107.99
N LEU A 303 41.83 72.63 107.88
CA LEU A 303 42.89 72.30 108.84
C LEU A 303 43.97 73.39 108.85
N SER A 304 44.38 73.90 107.68
CA SER A 304 45.37 74.99 107.61
C SER A 304 44.86 76.32 108.17
N GLU A 305 43.58 76.64 107.99
CA GLU A 305 42.90 77.80 108.58
C GLU A 305 42.81 77.65 110.10
N ASN A 306 42.40 76.48 110.60
CA ASN A 306 42.36 76.19 112.04
C ASN A 306 43.75 76.27 112.67
N ILE A 307 44.78 75.69 112.03
CA ILE A 307 46.16 75.82 112.49
C ILE A 307 46.60 77.29 112.49
N ALA A 308 46.19 78.09 111.50
CA ALA A 308 46.50 79.52 111.46
C ALA A 308 45.82 80.30 112.60
N LEU A 309 44.54 80.02 112.88
CA LEU A 309 43.80 80.60 114.00
C LEU A 309 44.39 80.18 115.35
N GLU A 310 44.69 78.89 115.54
CA GLU A 310 45.36 78.41 116.75
C GLU A 310 46.74 79.05 116.92
N ARG A 311 47.49 79.24 115.82
CA ARG A 311 48.76 79.96 115.84
C ARG A 311 48.56 81.43 116.23
N GLU A 312 47.55 82.11 115.69
CA GLU A 312 47.21 83.49 116.08
C GLU A 312 46.79 83.60 117.54
N ASP A 313 45.99 82.65 118.05
CA ASP A 313 45.59 82.59 119.45
C ASP A 313 46.77 82.27 120.38
N LEU A 314 47.66 81.36 120.00
CA LEU A 314 48.90 81.08 120.73
C LEU A 314 49.83 82.31 120.73
N VAL A 315 49.92 83.05 119.63
CA VAL A 315 50.66 84.33 119.57
C VAL A 315 50.02 85.36 120.51
N ARG A 316 48.68 85.49 120.52
CA ARG A 316 47.96 86.35 121.49
C ARG A 316 48.22 85.95 122.95
N GLN A 317 48.23 84.65 123.25
CA GLN A 317 48.52 84.13 124.58
C GLN A 317 49.98 84.40 125.00
N LEU A 318 50.93 84.30 124.06
CA LEU A 318 52.32 84.70 124.28
C LEU A 318 52.47 86.22 124.50
N ASP A 319 51.68 87.04 123.82
CA ASP A 319 51.66 88.50 124.02
C ASP A 319 51.07 88.90 125.38
N THR A 320 50.15 88.11 125.96
CA THR A 320 49.63 88.31 127.32
C THR A 320 50.55 87.82 128.45
N LEU A 321 51.61 87.08 128.13
CA LEU A 321 52.63 86.59 129.07
C LEU A 321 53.92 87.46 129.07
N ARG A 322 53.84 88.65 128.47
CA ARG A 322 54.84 89.73 128.50
C ARG A 322 54.34 90.91 129.33
#